data_AF-A0A7S0DXM6-F1
#
_entry.id   AF-A0A7S0DXM6-F1
#
_cell.length_a   1.000
_cell.length_b   1.000
_cell.length_c   1.000
_cell.angle_alpha   90.00
_cell.angle_beta   90.00
_cell.angle_gamma   90.00
#
_symmetry.space_group_name_H-M   'P 1'
#
loop_
_entity.id
_entity.type
_entity.pdbx_description
1 polymer ?
#
loop_
_entity_poly.entity_id
_entity_poly.type
_entity_poly.pdbx_seq_one_letter_code
_entity_poly.pdbx_strand_id
1 'polypeptide(L)'
;MSDSNDKDGVGGAANIEQTVRDAWDWYERVGRPVYWLAPMVGQSECAFRMLARRYGAQICSTEMIDAAGYARSESYRAQFPFMPEDNPLIVQLGGSNPADLAAAASLAAPHCAAVELNVGCPQRCAKKGGYGAFLMEKRELLAECVRSMAGAIQDANPKAACLVKIRCFDDPKETVELARMIRDAGCHCITVHGRTRIQGGGKRTGRWPANWEWVRAVKQAL
;
A
#
# COMPACT_ATOMS: atom_id res chain seq x y z
N MET A 1 19.86 -5.51 45.40
CA MET A 1 18.42 -5.49 45.71
C MET A 1 17.91 -4.17 45.17
N SER A 2 17.56 -4.12 43.89
CA SER A 2 16.22 -4.41 43.33
C SER A 2 15.37 -3.12 43.37
N ASP A 3 14.79 -2.57 42.32
CA ASP A 3 14.46 -3.08 40.98
C ASP A 3 14.34 -1.94 39.96
N SER A 4 14.77 -2.23 38.74
CA SER A 4 14.36 -1.59 37.49
C SER A 4 12.93 -2.01 37.15
N ASN A 5 12.02 -1.04 36.96
CA ASN A 5 10.66 -1.31 36.52
C ASN A 5 10.55 -1.07 35.00
N ASP A 6 10.64 -2.17 34.27
CA ASP A 6 10.39 -2.31 32.84
C ASP A 6 8.89 -2.05 32.57
N LYS A 7 8.57 -1.06 31.72
CA LYS A 7 7.19 -0.69 31.34
C LYS A 7 6.97 -0.70 29.82
N ASP A 8 7.70 -1.54 29.10
CA ASP A 8 7.51 -1.72 27.65
C ASP A 8 6.85 -3.07 27.36
N GLY A 9 5.51 -3.10 27.27
CA GLY A 9 4.83 -4.36 26.92
C GLY A 9 3.32 -4.34 26.68
N VAL A 10 2.60 -3.29 27.05
CA VAL A 10 1.12 -3.32 27.02
C VAL A 10 0.50 -2.52 25.86
N GLY A 11 1.28 -1.71 25.14
CA GLY A 11 0.76 -0.82 24.07
C GLY A 11 0.59 -1.45 22.68
N GLY A 12 1.20 -2.62 22.41
CA GLY A 12 1.25 -3.21 21.06
C GLY A 12 -0.02 -3.94 20.64
N ALA A 13 -0.59 -4.79 21.50
CA ALA A 13 -1.72 -5.66 21.14
C ALA A 13 -3.05 -4.90 20.98
N ALA A 14 -3.31 -3.93 21.87
CA ALA A 14 -4.51 -3.08 21.78
C ALA A 14 -4.55 -2.25 20.49
N ASN A 15 -3.39 -1.86 19.96
CA ASN A 15 -3.26 -1.11 18.72
C ASN A 15 -3.54 -2.00 17.48
N ILE A 16 -3.16 -3.27 17.52
CA ILE A 16 -3.41 -4.23 16.41
C ILE A 16 -4.90 -4.54 16.27
N GLU A 17 -5.59 -4.85 17.37
CA GLU A 17 -7.02 -5.13 17.31
C GLU A 17 -7.82 -3.93 16.78
N GLN A 18 -7.43 -2.72 17.17
CA GLN A 18 -8.06 -1.50 16.67
C GLN A 18 -7.80 -1.33 15.17
N THR A 19 -6.55 -1.48 14.72
CA THR A 19 -6.19 -1.43 13.30
C THR A 19 -7.01 -2.43 12.47
N VAL A 20 -7.22 -3.65 12.98
CA VAL A 20 -8.04 -4.68 12.30
C VAL A 20 -9.51 -4.26 12.24
N ARG A 21 -10.07 -3.71 13.31
CA ARG A 21 -11.45 -3.18 13.31
C ARG A 21 -11.60 -2.04 12.29
N ASP A 22 -10.69 -1.06 12.33
CA ASP A 22 -10.71 0.09 11.43
C ASP A 22 -10.59 -0.35 9.95
N ALA A 23 -9.80 -1.39 9.68
CA ALA A 23 -9.69 -1.99 8.36
C ALA A 23 -11.01 -2.60 7.86
N TRP A 24 -11.73 -3.33 8.72
CA TRP A 24 -13.04 -3.89 8.38
C TRP A 24 -14.10 -2.81 8.21
N ASP A 25 -14.13 -1.82 9.09
CA ASP A 25 -15.05 -0.67 8.99
C ASP A 25 -14.81 0.11 7.70
N TRP A 26 -13.54 0.30 7.31
CA TRP A 26 -13.20 0.88 6.02
C TRP A 26 -13.70 0.02 4.86
N TYR A 27 -13.43 -1.29 4.88
CA TYR A 27 -13.83 -2.23 3.83
C TYR A 27 -15.35 -2.27 3.63
N GLU A 28 -16.11 -2.25 4.71
CA GLU A 28 -17.57 -2.17 4.67
C GLU A 28 -18.05 -0.83 4.11
N ARG A 29 -17.47 0.28 4.58
CA ARG A 29 -17.80 1.64 4.11
C ARG A 29 -17.56 1.83 2.62
N VAL A 30 -16.52 1.22 2.05
CA VAL A 30 -16.26 1.28 0.59
C VAL A 30 -17.08 0.26 -0.21
N GLY A 31 -18.05 -0.42 0.42
CA GLY A 31 -19.02 -1.28 -0.27
C GLY A 31 -18.58 -2.73 -0.46
N ARG A 32 -17.65 -3.23 0.37
CA ARG A 32 -17.13 -4.61 0.33
C ARG A 32 -16.67 -5.04 -1.08
N PRO A 33 -15.78 -4.27 -1.73
CA PRO A 33 -15.41 -4.48 -3.11
C PRO A 33 -14.68 -5.82 -3.31
N VAL A 34 -15.05 -6.53 -4.37
CA VAL A 34 -14.44 -7.77 -4.85
C VAL A 34 -13.58 -7.50 -6.09
N TYR A 35 -14.03 -6.62 -7.00
CA TYR A 35 -13.34 -6.29 -8.24
C TYR A 35 -12.55 -4.99 -8.12
N TRP A 36 -11.23 -5.14 -7.97
CA TRP A 36 -10.28 -4.04 -7.80
C TRP A 36 -9.49 -3.84 -9.09
N LEU A 37 -9.51 -2.63 -9.65
CA LEU A 37 -8.61 -2.29 -10.75
C LEU A 37 -7.21 -1.98 -10.21
N ALA A 38 -6.23 -2.78 -10.61
CA ALA A 38 -4.84 -2.65 -10.18
C ALA A 38 -4.15 -1.37 -10.73
N PRO A 39 -3.16 -0.83 -10.00
CA PRO A 39 -2.36 0.30 -10.45
C PRO A 39 -1.40 -0.10 -11.57
N MET A 40 -1.41 0.65 -12.67
CA MET A 40 -0.64 0.37 -13.88
C MET A 40 -0.10 1.68 -14.48
N VAL A 41 1.21 1.89 -14.38
CA VAL A 41 1.88 3.08 -14.94
C VAL A 41 1.64 3.17 -16.46
N GLY A 42 1.18 4.32 -16.91
CA GLY A 42 0.78 4.68 -18.27
C GLY A 42 -0.53 4.07 -18.74
N GLN A 43 -1.36 3.53 -17.83
CA GLN A 43 -2.60 2.82 -18.19
C GLN A 43 -3.77 3.09 -17.24
N SER A 44 -3.53 3.26 -15.94
CA SER A 44 -4.60 3.48 -14.97
C SER A 44 -4.85 4.97 -14.71
N GLU A 45 -4.77 5.82 -15.74
CA GLU A 45 -5.18 7.22 -15.67
C GLU A 45 -6.72 7.35 -15.53
N CYS A 46 -7.19 8.56 -15.21
CA CYS A 46 -8.61 8.79 -14.86
C CYS A 46 -9.58 8.29 -15.94
N ALA A 47 -9.29 8.52 -17.22
CA ALA A 47 -10.14 8.09 -18.32
C ALA A 47 -10.31 6.55 -18.36
N PHE A 48 -9.22 5.80 -18.19
CA PHE A 48 -9.27 4.35 -18.14
C PHE A 48 -10.00 3.83 -16.90
N ARG A 49 -9.82 4.47 -15.74
CA ARG A 49 -10.57 4.10 -14.51
C ARG A 49 -12.07 4.32 -14.69
N MET A 50 -12.49 5.40 -15.35
CA MET A 50 -13.90 5.64 -15.71
C MET A 50 -14.46 4.54 -16.61
N LEU A 51 -13.67 4.10 -17.59
CA LEU A 51 -14.05 2.97 -18.44
C LEU A 51 -14.18 1.69 -17.62
N ALA A 52 -13.21 1.36 -16.78
CA ALA A 52 -13.23 0.15 -15.94
C ALA A 52 -14.44 0.11 -15.01
N ARG A 53 -14.83 1.25 -14.43
CA ARG A 53 -16.05 1.36 -13.59
C ARG A 53 -17.32 1.02 -14.36
N ARG A 54 -17.44 1.45 -15.62
CA ARG A 54 -18.58 1.07 -16.50
C ARG A 54 -18.66 -0.44 -16.74
N TYR A 55 -17.55 -1.15 -16.60
CA TYR A 55 -17.45 -2.60 -16.72
C TYR A 55 -17.38 -3.34 -15.36
N GLY A 56 -17.74 -2.67 -14.26
CA GLY A 56 -17.92 -3.32 -12.96
C GLY A 56 -16.72 -3.27 -12.01
N ALA A 57 -15.68 -2.47 -12.31
CA ALA A 57 -14.66 -2.17 -11.30
C ALA A 57 -15.29 -1.38 -10.14
N GLN A 58 -15.17 -1.91 -8.91
CA GLN A 58 -15.80 -1.35 -7.72
C GLN A 58 -14.87 -0.36 -7.00
N ILE A 59 -13.57 -0.62 -7.06
CA ILE A 59 -12.52 0.26 -6.56
C ILE A 59 -11.40 0.30 -7.58
N CYS A 60 -10.83 1.49 -7.81
CA CYS A 60 -9.76 1.68 -8.78
C CYS A 60 -8.55 2.28 -8.09
N SER A 61 -7.36 1.95 -8.60
CA SER A 61 -6.11 2.59 -8.18
C SER A 61 -5.59 3.54 -9.25
N THR A 62 -4.97 4.64 -8.81
CA THR A 62 -4.18 5.49 -9.71
C THR A 62 -2.99 4.74 -10.29
N GLU A 63 -2.31 5.34 -11.25
CA GLU A 63 -0.93 4.96 -11.54
C GLU A 63 -0.04 5.09 -10.29
N MET A 64 1.16 4.49 -10.33
CA MET A 64 2.15 4.70 -9.27
C MET A 64 2.73 6.11 -9.38
N ILE A 65 2.44 6.94 -8.38
CA ILE A 65 2.87 8.34 -8.30
C ILE A 65 4.17 8.43 -7.49
N ASP A 66 5.15 9.20 -7.95
CA ASP A 66 6.37 9.46 -7.18
C ASP A 66 6.07 10.34 -5.96
N ALA A 67 6.34 9.82 -4.76
CA ALA A 67 5.97 10.49 -3.51
C ALA A 67 6.72 11.82 -3.30
N ALA A 68 8.01 11.87 -3.63
CA ALA A 68 8.80 13.09 -3.47
C ALA A 68 8.33 14.20 -4.42
N GLY A 69 8.09 13.86 -5.69
CA GLY A 69 7.49 14.76 -6.67
C GLY A 69 6.12 15.26 -6.21
N TYR A 70 5.26 14.34 -5.76
CA TYR A 70 3.92 14.69 -5.29
C TYR A 70 3.95 15.57 -4.04
N ALA A 71 4.85 15.33 -3.08
CA ALA A 71 4.98 16.18 -1.90
C ALA A 71 5.48 17.60 -2.24
N ARG A 72 6.47 17.72 -3.13
CA ARG A 72 7.25 18.96 -3.30
C ARG A 72 6.79 19.85 -4.45
N SER A 73 6.12 19.29 -5.46
CA SER A 73 5.78 20.01 -6.69
C SER A 73 4.28 20.02 -6.95
N GLU A 74 3.66 21.19 -6.87
CA GLU A 74 2.26 21.38 -7.21
C GLU A 74 1.98 21.08 -8.69
N SER A 75 2.88 21.48 -9.59
CA SER A 75 2.76 21.18 -11.02
C SER A 75 2.87 19.69 -11.32
N TYR A 76 3.61 18.92 -10.53
CA TYR A 76 3.61 17.46 -10.62
C TYR A 76 2.30 16.86 -10.09
N ARG A 77 1.81 17.33 -8.94
CA ARG A 77 0.50 16.89 -8.39
C ARG A 77 -0.65 17.14 -9.35
N ALA A 78 -0.67 18.28 -10.03
CA ALA A 78 -1.72 18.67 -10.96
C ALA A 78 -1.88 17.70 -12.16
N GLN A 79 -0.90 16.83 -12.43
CA GLN A 79 -0.99 15.79 -13.47
C GLN A 79 -1.92 14.64 -13.07
N PHE A 80 -2.31 14.53 -11.80
CA PHE A 80 -3.16 13.48 -11.26
C PHE A 80 -4.49 14.05 -10.75
N PRO A 81 -5.36 14.55 -11.62
CA PRO A 81 -6.63 15.16 -11.21
C PRO A 81 -7.57 14.12 -10.59
N PHE A 82 -8.33 14.57 -9.59
CA PHE A 82 -9.37 13.80 -8.93
C PHE A 82 -10.74 14.16 -9.49
N MET A 83 -11.60 13.16 -9.68
CA MET A 83 -12.97 13.32 -10.14
C MET A 83 -13.92 12.70 -9.11
N PRO A 84 -15.03 13.36 -8.72
CA PRO A 84 -15.98 12.81 -7.77
C PRO A 84 -16.51 11.42 -8.14
N GLU A 85 -16.72 11.17 -9.43
CA GLU A 85 -17.20 9.91 -10.01
C GLU A 85 -16.16 8.77 -9.92
N ASP A 86 -14.91 9.10 -9.60
CA ASP A 86 -13.84 8.12 -9.46
C ASP A 86 -13.68 7.55 -8.06
N ASN A 87 -14.70 7.70 -7.22
CA ASN A 87 -14.73 7.12 -5.89
C ASN A 87 -15.44 5.75 -5.87
N PRO A 88 -14.99 4.80 -5.01
CA PRO A 88 -13.82 4.87 -4.14
C PRO A 88 -12.50 4.73 -4.93
N LEU A 89 -11.54 5.62 -4.67
CA LEU A 89 -10.22 5.65 -5.30
C LEU A 89 -9.11 5.24 -4.33
N ILE A 90 -8.09 4.55 -4.82
CA ILE A 90 -6.82 4.32 -4.13
C ILE A 90 -5.71 5.13 -4.81
N VAL A 91 -5.04 6.00 -4.08
CA VAL A 91 -3.85 6.71 -4.59
C VAL A 91 -2.61 5.89 -4.26
N GLN A 92 -1.92 5.37 -5.27
CA GLN A 92 -0.70 4.59 -5.06
C GLN A 92 0.56 5.48 -5.13
N LEU A 93 1.36 5.47 -4.06
CA LEU A 93 2.63 6.17 -3.95
C LEU A 93 3.82 5.20 -4.10
N GLY A 94 4.87 5.67 -4.76
CA GLY A 94 6.18 5.03 -4.84
C GLY A 94 7.24 5.91 -4.17
N GLY A 95 8.05 5.32 -3.31
CA GLY A 95 9.12 6.03 -2.61
C GLY A 95 9.68 5.18 -1.46
N SER A 96 10.73 5.68 -0.82
CA SER A 96 11.36 5.05 0.35
C SER A 96 11.82 6.06 1.41
N ASN A 97 11.43 7.33 1.29
CA ASN A 97 11.70 8.35 2.30
C ASN A 97 10.42 8.54 3.14
N PRO A 98 10.43 8.25 4.44
CA PRO A 98 9.24 8.36 5.29
C PRO A 98 8.60 9.75 5.31
N ALA A 99 9.40 10.82 5.27
CA ALA A 99 8.92 12.20 5.31
C ALA A 99 8.22 12.60 4.00
N ASP A 100 8.81 12.27 2.84
CA ASP A 100 8.18 12.51 1.54
C ASP A 100 6.88 11.71 1.39
N LEU A 101 6.87 10.45 1.85
CA LEU A 101 5.69 9.60 1.84
C LEU A 101 4.57 10.13 2.74
N ALA A 102 4.89 10.56 3.96
CA ALA A 102 3.92 11.18 4.86
C ALA A 102 3.32 12.46 4.27
N ALA A 103 4.15 13.35 3.73
CA ALA A 103 3.69 14.59 3.11
C ALA A 103 2.78 14.31 1.90
N ALA A 104 3.18 13.38 1.02
CA ALA A 104 2.37 13.01 -0.13
C ALA A 104 1.05 12.34 0.27
N ALA A 105 1.07 11.46 1.29
CA ALA A 105 -0.11 10.80 1.79
C ALA A 105 -1.10 11.78 2.43
N SER A 106 -0.62 12.75 3.22
CA SER A 106 -1.43 13.83 3.78
C SER A 106 -2.12 14.66 2.70
N LEU A 107 -1.41 14.99 1.61
CA LEU A 107 -1.97 15.73 0.48
C LEU A 107 -2.97 14.91 -0.35
N ALA A 108 -2.85 13.58 -0.39
CA ALA A 108 -3.72 12.71 -1.18
C ALA A 108 -4.97 12.24 -0.41
N ALA A 109 -4.87 12.02 0.90
CA ALA A 109 -5.90 11.42 1.73
C ALA A 109 -7.27 12.13 1.67
N PRO A 110 -7.38 13.47 1.54
CA PRO A 110 -8.68 14.14 1.39
C PRO A 110 -9.43 13.82 0.09
N HIS A 111 -8.76 13.27 -0.91
CA HIS A 111 -9.30 13.08 -2.26
C HIS A 111 -9.54 11.62 -2.63
N CYS A 112 -9.32 10.68 -1.72
CA CYS A 112 -9.41 9.26 -2.00
C CYS A 112 -9.93 8.45 -0.80
N ALA A 113 -10.30 7.19 -1.06
CA ALA A 113 -10.71 6.27 -0.02
C ALA A 113 -9.50 5.65 0.71
N ALA A 114 -8.35 5.56 0.04
CA ALA A 114 -7.12 5.06 0.64
C ALA A 114 -5.88 5.56 -0.09
N VAL A 115 -4.77 5.63 0.64
CA VAL A 115 -3.43 5.82 0.09
C VAL A 115 -2.65 4.53 0.24
N GLU A 116 -2.05 4.04 -0.85
CA GLU A 116 -1.34 2.75 -0.91
C GLU A 116 0.17 2.95 -1.17
N LEU A 117 1.04 2.30 -0.40
CA LEU A 117 2.47 2.24 -0.69
C LEU A 117 2.79 1.09 -1.67
N ASN A 118 3.49 1.39 -2.75
CA ASN A 118 4.01 0.38 -3.67
C ASN A 118 5.28 -0.28 -3.11
N VAL A 119 5.18 -1.56 -2.76
CA VAL A 119 6.27 -2.43 -2.29
C VAL A 119 6.41 -3.64 -3.22
N GLY A 120 6.00 -3.48 -4.49
CA GLY A 120 5.89 -4.58 -5.44
C GLY A 120 6.52 -4.31 -6.82
N CYS A 121 6.87 -3.08 -7.17
CA CYS A 121 7.43 -2.77 -8.48
C CYS A 121 8.84 -3.38 -8.65
N PRO A 122 9.08 -4.28 -9.63
CA PRO A 122 10.39 -4.88 -9.87
C PRO A 122 11.22 -4.11 -10.92
N GLN A 123 10.71 -2.98 -11.43
CA GLN A 123 11.30 -2.28 -12.55
C GLN A 123 12.64 -1.60 -12.19
N ARG A 124 13.41 -1.24 -13.22
CA ARG A 124 14.75 -0.64 -13.05
C ARG A 124 14.70 0.72 -12.35
N CYS A 125 13.64 1.50 -12.55
CA CYS A 125 13.43 2.77 -11.84
C CYS A 125 13.32 2.54 -10.33
N ALA A 126 12.48 1.60 -9.89
CA ALA A 126 12.35 1.19 -8.50
C ALA A 126 13.66 0.65 -7.91
N LYS A 127 14.41 -0.14 -8.69
CA LYS A 127 15.75 -0.61 -8.28
C LYS A 127 16.70 0.55 -8.00
N LYS A 128 16.77 1.52 -8.92
CA LYS A 128 17.65 2.68 -8.78
C LYS A 128 17.25 3.59 -7.62
N GLY A 129 15.95 3.79 -7.43
CA GLY A 129 15.40 4.61 -6.35
C GLY A 129 15.31 3.92 -4.99
N GLY A 130 15.58 2.61 -4.91
CA GLY A 130 15.53 1.87 -3.65
C GLY A 130 14.13 1.68 -3.07
N TYR A 131 13.08 1.72 -3.90
CA TYR A 131 11.68 1.53 -3.51
C TYR A 131 11.04 0.31 -4.21
N GLY A 132 9.73 0.12 -4.05
CA GLY A 132 9.02 -0.98 -4.70
C GLY A 132 9.44 -2.33 -4.12
N ALA A 133 9.65 -3.33 -4.97
CA ALA A 133 10.04 -4.67 -4.53
C ALA A 133 11.48 -4.75 -3.96
N PHE A 134 12.24 -3.66 -3.95
CA PHE A 134 13.56 -3.56 -3.32
C PHE A 134 13.51 -2.96 -1.91
N LEU A 135 12.34 -2.41 -1.54
CA LEU A 135 12.06 -1.95 -0.18
C LEU A 135 11.70 -3.12 0.75
N MET A 136 11.27 -4.26 0.18
CA MET A 136 10.90 -5.48 0.91
C MET A 136 12.03 -6.00 1.81
N GLU A 137 13.29 -5.87 1.39
CA GLU A 137 14.45 -6.29 2.18
C GLU A 137 14.84 -5.30 3.30
N LYS A 138 14.39 -4.04 3.23
CA LYS A 138 14.71 -3.00 4.22
C LYS A 138 13.58 -2.89 5.24
N ARG A 139 13.39 -3.95 6.04
CA ARG A 139 12.23 -4.15 6.91
C ARG A 139 11.96 -2.96 7.86
N GLU A 140 13.00 -2.45 8.51
CA GLU A 140 12.90 -1.32 9.45
C GLU A 140 12.45 -0.03 8.76
N LEU A 141 13.09 0.30 7.63
CA LEU A 141 12.73 1.45 6.82
C LEU A 141 11.30 1.34 6.28
N LEU A 142 10.90 0.16 5.81
CA LEU A 142 9.54 -0.08 5.35
C LEU A 142 8.53 0.12 6.48
N ALA A 143 8.81 -0.40 7.67
CA ALA A 143 7.95 -0.20 8.84
C ALA A 143 7.82 1.29 9.19
N GLU A 144 8.91 2.04 9.10
CA GLU A 144 8.92 3.49 9.31
C GLU A 144 8.08 4.22 8.25
N CYS A 145 8.26 3.89 6.96
CA CYS A 145 7.45 4.44 5.88
C CYS A 145 5.95 4.21 6.11
N VAL A 146 5.56 2.99 6.49
CA VAL A 146 4.14 2.64 6.74
C VAL A 146 3.61 3.41 7.95
N ARG A 147 4.35 3.46 9.07
CA ARG A 147 3.94 4.24 10.26
C ARG A 147 3.75 5.71 9.95
N SER A 148 4.71 6.32 9.26
CA SER A 148 4.66 7.74 8.89
C SER A 148 3.49 8.04 7.95
N MET A 149 3.22 7.16 6.98
CA MET A 149 2.06 7.29 6.11
C MET A 149 0.74 7.13 6.87
N ALA A 150 0.62 6.09 7.70
CA ALA A 150 -0.60 5.82 8.47
C ALA A 150 -0.97 6.99 9.38
N GLY A 151 0.01 7.56 10.11
CA GLY A 151 -0.20 8.75 10.94
C GLY A 151 -0.64 9.96 10.12
N ALA A 152 0.05 10.25 9.00
CA ALA A 152 -0.29 11.38 8.14
C ALA A 152 -1.68 11.27 7.50
N ILE A 153 -2.10 10.05 7.14
CA ILE A 153 -3.45 9.77 6.62
C ILE A 153 -4.48 9.97 7.72
N GLN A 154 -4.22 9.43 8.92
CA GLN A 154 -5.12 9.58 10.06
C GLN A 154 -5.36 11.06 10.40
N ASP A 155 -4.31 11.88 10.40
CA ASP A 155 -4.41 13.32 10.70
C ASP A 155 -5.17 14.09 9.60
N ALA A 156 -4.95 13.73 8.32
CA ALA A 156 -5.54 14.44 7.18
C ALA A 156 -6.98 14.03 6.87
N ASN A 157 -7.29 12.73 6.99
CA ASN A 157 -8.62 12.18 6.75
C ASN A 157 -8.78 10.83 7.49
N PRO A 158 -9.35 10.82 8.71
CA PRO A 158 -9.60 9.60 9.49
C PRO A 158 -10.49 8.54 8.80
N LYS A 159 -11.17 8.91 7.70
CA LYS A 159 -11.97 7.96 6.90
C LYS A 159 -11.17 7.29 5.79
N ALA A 160 -9.97 7.76 5.48
CA ALA A 160 -9.10 7.13 4.50
C ALA A 160 -8.25 6.04 5.16
N ALA A 161 -7.95 4.97 4.42
CA ALA A 161 -7.11 3.88 4.91
C ALA A 161 -5.67 3.95 4.40
N CYS A 162 -4.74 3.38 5.17
CA CYS A 162 -3.37 3.12 4.73
C CYS A 162 -3.23 1.69 4.20
N LEU A 163 -2.87 1.56 2.92
CA LEU A 163 -2.71 0.27 2.23
C LEU A 163 -1.25 0.03 1.84
N VAL A 164 -0.88 -1.24 1.64
CA VAL A 164 0.43 -1.60 1.08
C VAL A 164 0.28 -2.71 0.04
N LYS A 165 0.87 -2.51 -1.14
CA LYS A 165 0.91 -3.52 -2.20
C LYS A 165 2.25 -4.23 -2.25
N ILE A 166 2.27 -5.53 -1.98
CA ILE A 166 3.49 -6.34 -1.92
C ILE A 166 3.59 -7.37 -3.05
N ARG A 167 4.78 -7.96 -3.19
CA ARG A 167 5.04 -9.23 -3.86
C ARG A 167 5.40 -10.30 -2.84
N CYS A 168 5.55 -11.54 -3.30
CA CYS A 168 6.03 -12.64 -2.47
C CYS A 168 7.56 -12.74 -2.47
N PHE A 169 8.10 -13.29 -1.39
CA PHE A 169 9.43 -13.91 -1.37
C PHE A 169 9.36 -15.33 -1.93
N ASP A 170 10.51 -15.94 -2.17
CA ASP A 170 10.58 -17.35 -2.59
C ASP A 170 10.16 -18.29 -1.42
N ASP A 171 10.40 -17.88 -0.16
CA ASP A 171 9.83 -18.51 1.03
C ASP A 171 8.49 -17.84 1.43
N PRO A 172 7.38 -18.57 1.47
CA PRO A 172 6.09 -18.08 1.97
C PRO A 172 6.16 -17.52 3.40
N LYS A 173 7.00 -18.09 4.26
CA LYS A 173 7.13 -17.64 5.67
C LYS A 173 7.63 -16.20 5.73
N GLU A 174 8.64 -15.85 4.94
CA GLU A 174 9.15 -14.48 4.87
C GLU A 174 8.10 -13.48 4.35
N THR A 175 7.20 -13.95 3.47
CA THR A 175 6.08 -13.14 2.97
C THR A 175 5.04 -12.91 4.06
N VAL A 176 4.74 -13.93 4.87
CA VAL A 176 3.84 -13.82 6.03
C VAL A 176 4.43 -12.88 7.09
N GLU A 177 5.72 -13.01 7.39
CA GLU A 177 6.44 -12.13 8.33
C GLU A 177 6.46 -10.68 7.83
N LEU A 178 6.65 -10.46 6.52
CA LEU A 178 6.52 -9.14 5.91
C LEU A 178 5.13 -8.55 6.16
N ALA A 179 4.09 -9.34 5.91
CA ALA A 179 2.72 -8.89 6.01
C ALA A 179 2.32 -8.56 7.46
N ARG A 180 2.76 -9.36 8.44
CA ARG A 180 2.55 -9.07 9.87
C ARG A 180 3.24 -7.79 10.30
N MET A 181 4.50 -7.60 9.91
CA MET A 181 5.22 -6.37 10.21
C MET A 181 4.53 -5.14 9.61
N ILE A 182 4.04 -5.23 8.37
CA ILE A 182 3.30 -4.14 7.71
C ILE A 182 2.00 -3.82 8.45
N ARG A 183 1.24 -4.84 8.88
CA ARG A 183 0.04 -4.66 9.72
C ARG A 183 0.40 -3.95 11.02
N ASP A 184 1.42 -4.43 11.72
CA ASP A 184 1.84 -3.89 13.03
C ASP A 184 2.37 -2.44 12.93
N ALA A 185 2.79 -2.03 11.72
CA ALA A 185 3.14 -0.65 11.41
C ALA A 185 1.94 0.28 11.16
N GLY A 186 0.69 -0.21 11.24
CA GLY A 186 -0.54 0.59 11.08
C GLY A 186 -1.20 0.48 9.70
N CYS A 187 -0.82 -0.51 8.89
CA CYS A 187 -1.50 -0.77 7.62
C CYS A 187 -2.85 -1.45 7.84
N HIS A 188 -3.88 -0.92 7.18
CA HIS A 188 -5.24 -1.43 7.25
C HIS A 188 -5.45 -2.63 6.30
N CYS A 189 -4.90 -2.57 5.08
CA CYS A 189 -5.10 -3.60 4.06
C CYS A 189 -3.84 -3.83 3.23
N ILE A 190 -3.53 -5.11 2.97
CA ILE A 190 -2.39 -5.52 2.16
C ILE A 190 -2.89 -6.17 0.87
N THR A 191 -2.47 -5.64 -0.29
CA THR A 191 -2.72 -6.26 -1.59
C THR A 191 -1.51 -7.09 -2.02
N VAL A 192 -1.72 -8.35 -2.39
CA VAL A 192 -0.62 -9.30 -2.65
C VAL A 192 -0.59 -9.66 -4.13
N HIS A 193 0.52 -9.34 -4.80
CA HIS A 193 0.85 -9.96 -6.07
C HIS A 193 1.53 -11.30 -5.80
N GLY A 194 0.83 -12.42 -6.05
CA GLY A 194 1.30 -13.80 -5.86
C GLY A 194 2.48 -14.25 -6.74
N ARG A 195 3.45 -13.39 -7.00
CA ARG A 195 4.67 -13.66 -7.77
C ARG A 195 5.84 -12.96 -7.11
N THR A 196 7.01 -13.58 -7.12
CA THR A 196 8.21 -12.93 -6.60
C THR A 196 8.71 -11.82 -7.51
N ARG A 197 9.64 -11.00 -7.02
CA ARG A 197 10.26 -9.91 -7.77
C ARG A 197 10.86 -10.41 -9.09
N ILE A 198 11.55 -11.55 -9.08
CA ILE A 198 12.23 -12.11 -10.26
C ILE A 198 11.20 -12.56 -11.31
N GLN A 199 10.08 -13.11 -10.86
CA GLN A 199 8.99 -13.58 -11.73
C GLN A 199 8.19 -12.42 -12.36
N GLY A 200 8.32 -11.19 -11.82
CA GLY A 200 7.66 -9.99 -12.33
C GLY A 200 8.54 -9.03 -13.13
N GLY A 201 9.85 -9.31 -13.26
CA GLY A 201 10.81 -8.38 -13.88
C GLY A 201 11.07 -8.60 -15.37
N GLY A 202 11.01 -7.52 -16.16
CA GLY A 202 11.55 -7.46 -17.54
C GLY A 202 10.77 -8.30 -18.56
N LYS A 203 11.47 -8.82 -19.58
CA LYS A 203 10.90 -9.63 -20.69
C LYS A 203 10.23 -10.95 -20.24
N ARG A 204 10.29 -11.28 -18.95
CA ARG A 204 9.74 -12.51 -18.36
C ARG A 204 8.41 -12.26 -17.63
N THR A 205 7.92 -11.03 -17.61
CA THR A 205 6.65 -10.67 -16.98
C THR A 205 5.51 -11.51 -17.56
N GLY A 206 4.73 -12.16 -16.70
CA GLY A 206 3.60 -13.01 -17.11
C GLY A 206 3.98 -14.43 -17.53
N ARG A 207 5.27 -14.78 -17.54
CA ARG A 207 5.71 -16.14 -17.90
C ARG A 207 5.24 -17.19 -16.89
N TRP A 208 5.19 -16.83 -15.59
CA TRP A 208 4.77 -17.73 -14.51
C TRP A 208 3.36 -17.43 -14.01
N PRO A 209 2.57 -18.45 -13.64
CA PRO A 209 1.29 -18.24 -12.98
C PRO A 209 1.48 -17.53 -11.63
N ALA A 210 0.43 -16.85 -11.15
CA ALA A 210 0.41 -16.39 -9.77
C ALA A 210 0.23 -17.59 -8.84
N ASN A 211 0.95 -17.59 -7.73
CA ASN A 211 0.86 -18.61 -6.69
C ASN A 211 -0.23 -18.22 -5.68
N TRP A 212 -1.41 -18.82 -5.82
CA TRP A 212 -2.55 -18.57 -4.94
C TRP A 212 -2.38 -19.18 -3.54
N GLU A 213 -1.56 -20.22 -3.38
CA GLU A 213 -1.27 -20.79 -2.06
C GLU A 213 -0.47 -19.81 -1.20
N TRP A 214 0.42 -19.03 -1.79
CA TRP A 214 1.15 -17.98 -1.08
C TRP A 214 0.23 -16.83 -0.64
N VAL A 215 -0.72 -16.45 -1.51
CA VAL A 215 -1.74 -15.45 -1.16
C VAL A 215 -2.64 -15.98 -0.04
N ARG A 216 -3.04 -17.26 -0.10
CA ARG A 216 -3.81 -17.93 0.97
C ARG A 216 -3.06 -17.93 2.30
N ALA A 217 -1.77 -18.24 2.29
CA ALA A 217 -0.94 -18.24 3.50
C ALA A 217 -0.91 -16.86 4.18
N VAL A 218 -0.78 -15.79 3.40
CA VAL A 218 -0.89 -14.41 3.93
C VAL A 218 -2.27 -14.15 4.52
N LYS A 219 -3.35 -14.55 3.81
CA LYS A 219 -4.72 -14.34 4.28
C LYS A 219 -5.04 -15.11 5.58
N GLN A 220 -4.46 -16.28 5.78
CA GLN A 220 -4.67 -17.06 7.02
C GLN A 220 -3.89 -16.51 8.21
N ALA A 221 -2.84 -15.73 7.96
CA ALA A 221 -1.95 -15.23 9.00
C ALA A 221 -2.29 -13.83 9.53
N LEU A 222 -3.22 -13.12 8.87
CA LEU A 222 -3.71 -11.78 9.19
C LEU A 222 -5.19 -11.83 9.56
#